data_AF-A0A2G6MX35-F1
#
_entry.id   AF-A0A2G6MX35-F1
#
_cell.length_a   1.000
_cell.length_b   1.000
_cell.length_c   1.000
_cell.angle_alpha   90.00
_cell.angle_beta   90.00
_cell.angle_gamma   90.00
#
_symmetry.space_group_name_H-M   'P 1'
#
loop_
_entity.id
_entity.type
_entity.pdbx_description
1 polymer ?
#
loop_
_entity_poly.entity_id
_entity_poly.type
_entity_poly.pdbx_seq_one_letter_code
_entity_poly.pdbx_strand_id
1 'polypeptide(L)'
;MITGMDDRHEMRRKKYHDQGNSCGGNMIGIGKWLIKVLLVGLFLPGCTLTPGPSADDIAAGLARVPETGIIRDGLPAYIIMIESLLNRTPENPELLEAAARLYSLYGGYFVDEQTRAENLTTRALDYALIAADRRIPGMGLARSSSYQDFKRLVNNTVRDDIDTLFFIGSIWLDWVRVRRDELDAVADLPMIQLLMQRIAVFEAGYHGGMATLYLALLASMEDADNDQIRGYFALASEQAAGKHLLVDYFFGVWQVENGEMKEGCARLYDILDNRQTGASVFSLYNDLARTQVPKALEAFRQQGNCSVSDRKGERIP
;
A
#
# COMPACT_ATOMS: atom_id res chain seq x y z
N MET A 1 56.47 -60.63 9.25
CA MET A 1 56.40 -61.53 10.41
C MET A 1 55.26 -61.02 11.29
N ILE A 2 54.06 -61.63 11.25
CA ILE A 2 53.66 -62.81 12.06
C ILE A 2 53.81 -62.43 13.54
N THR A 3 52.83 -62.33 14.45
CA THR A 3 51.47 -62.88 14.71
C THR A 3 50.98 -62.12 15.97
N GLY A 4 49.71 -61.90 16.30
CA GLY A 4 48.57 -62.82 16.38
C GLY A 4 48.36 -63.28 17.84
N MET A 5 47.14 -63.04 18.37
CA MET A 5 46.39 -63.86 19.35
C MET A 5 46.99 -64.02 20.77
N ASP A 6 46.26 -64.20 21.87
CA ASP A 6 44.84 -64.23 22.27
C ASP A 6 44.87 -64.49 23.80
N ASP A 7 43.71 -64.52 24.44
CA ASP A 7 43.40 -65.38 25.58
C ASP A 7 43.97 -65.01 26.97
N ARG A 8 43.07 -64.60 27.89
CA ARG A 8 42.27 -65.56 28.67
C ARG A 8 41.50 -64.91 29.83
N HIS A 9 40.19 -65.18 29.85
CA HIS A 9 39.41 -65.69 30.98
C HIS A 9 39.73 -65.17 32.39
N GLU A 10 38.80 -64.40 32.98
CA GLU A 10 37.77 -64.95 33.89
C GLU A 10 38.32 -65.93 34.93
N MET A 11 38.40 -65.49 36.19
CA MET A 11 37.85 -66.29 37.29
C MET A 11 37.81 -65.57 38.65
N ARG A 12 36.77 -65.96 39.41
CA ARG A 12 36.55 -65.83 40.87
C ARG A 12 35.92 -64.52 41.32
N ARG A 13 34.59 -64.46 41.47
CA ARG A 13 33.69 -65.07 42.49
C ARG A 13 33.88 -64.54 43.91
N LYS A 14 32.70 -64.25 44.49
CA LYS A 14 32.28 -64.32 45.91
C LYS A 14 32.50 -63.04 46.73
N LYS A 15 31.40 -62.37 47.11
CA LYS A 15 30.62 -62.52 48.37
C LYS A 15 31.28 -61.69 49.48
N TYR A 16 30.65 -61.03 50.44
CA TYR A 16 29.27 -60.74 50.88
C TYR A 16 29.47 -60.21 52.32
N HIS A 17 28.89 -59.08 52.74
CA HIS A 17 28.84 -58.54 54.13
C HIS A 17 30.22 -58.36 54.85
N ASP A 18 30.49 -57.34 55.66
CA ASP A 18 29.70 -56.72 56.70
C ASP A 18 30.46 -55.49 57.26
N GLN A 19 29.75 -54.62 57.98
CA GLN A 19 30.23 -53.60 58.95
C GLN A 19 31.14 -52.47 58.41
N GLY A 20 30.83 -51.18 58.54
CA GLY A 20 30.30 -50.50 59.72
C GLY A 20 31.42 -49.59 60.26
N ASN A 21 31.37 -48.30 59.96
CA ASN A 21 31.60 -47.23 60.95
C ASN A 21 31.55 -45.82 60.33
N SER A 22 30.78 -45.01 61.04
CA SER A 22 30.68 -43.56 60.98
C SER A 22 32.05 -42.87 61.04
N CYS A 23 32.24 -41.85 60.20
CA CYS A 23 32.87 -40.59 60.59
C CYS A 23 32.47 -39.50 59.59
N GLY A 24 31.96 -38.39 60.12
CA GLY A 24 31.46 -37.26 59.36
C GLY A 24 32.54 -36.53 58.56
N GLY A 25 32.09 -35.87 57.50
CA GLY A 25 32.90 -34.97 56.69
C GLY A 25 32.03 -34.29 55.64
N ASN A 26 31.68 -33.04 55.90
CA ASN A 26 30.93 -32.16 55.00
C ASN A 26 31.56 -32.11 53.59
N MET A 27 30.72 -32.25 52.56
CA MET A 27 30.84 -31.46 51.33
C MET A 27 29.51 -31.52 50.58
N ILE A 28 28.74 -30.45 50.72
CA ILE A 28 27.54 -30.19 49.92
C ILE A 28 28.00 -29.96 48.49
N GLY A 29 27.88 -30.99 47.65
CA GLY A 29 28.21 -30.94 46.23
C GLY A 29 27.21 -30.06 45.47
N ILE A 30 27.64 -28.84 45.17
CA ILE A 30 26.97 -27.82 44.33
C ILE A 30 26.75 -28.33 42.88
N GLY A 31 27.30 -29.49 42.51
CA GLY A 31 27.28 -30.07 41.16
C GLY A 31 25.97 -30.73 40.70
N LYS A 32 24.94 -30.88 41.55
CA LYS A 32 23.65 -31.49 41.13
C LYS A 32 22.54 -30.50 40.79
N TRP A 33 22.73 -29.21 41.08
CA TRP A 33 21.78 -28.16 40.70
C TRP A 33 22.08 -27.54 39.32
N LEU A 34 23.33 -27.56 38.87
CA LEU A 34 23.71 -27.02 37.55
C LEU A 34 23.19 -27.84 36.37
N ILE A 35 22.99 -29.15 36.52
CA ILE A 35 22.49 -30.03 35.44
C ILE A 35 20.96 -29.93 35.27
N LYS A 36 20.21 -29.53 36.32
CA LYS A 36 18.76 -29.30 36.21
C LYS A 36 18.40 -27.90 35.70
N VAL A 37 19.28 -26.91 35.85
CA VAL A 37 19.09 -25.58 35.25
C VAL A 37 19.43 -25.58 33.75
N LEU A 38 20.37 -26.42 33.30
CA LEU A 38 20.74 -26.52 31.89
C LEU A 38 19.69 -27.22 31.00
N LEU A 39 18.79 -28.02 31.58
CA LEU A 39 17.77 -28.80 30.85
C LEU A 39 16.37 -28.16 30.85
N VAL A 40 16.19 -27.04 31.57
CA VAL A 40 14.93 -26.27 31.63
C VAL A 40 15.00 -25.00 30.75
N GLY A 41 16.17 -24.66 30.20
CA GLY A 41 16.35 -23.53 29.27
C GLY A 41 16.01 -23.81 27.81
N LEU A 42 15.63 -25.04 27.44
CA LEU A 42 15.42 -25.44 26.04
C LEU A 42 13.94 -25.42 25.56
N PHE A 43 13.03 -24.83 26.34
CA PHE A 43 11.62 -24.64 25.99
C PHE A 43 11.21 -23.16 26.01
N LEU A 44 12.07 -22.27 25.52
CA LEU A 44 11.55 -21.01 25.01
C LEU A 44 10.70 -21.36 23.78
N PRO A 45 9.42 -20.95 23.69
CA PRO A 45 8.75 -20.95 22.41
C PRO A 45 9.61 -20.06 21.53
N GLY A 46 10.35 -20.66 20.60
CA GLY A 46 10.97 -19.89 19.53
C GLY A 46 9.83 -19.08 18.93
N CYS A 47 9.96 -17.75 18.97
CA CYS A 47 9.11 -16.89 18.17
C CYS A 47 9.27 -17.42 16.75
N THR A 48 8.32 -18.22 16.29
CA THR A 48 8.11 -18.43 14.87
C THR A 48 8.06 -17.02 14.32
N LEU A 49 8.99 -16.68 13.43
CA LEU A 49 8.83 -15.52 12.57
C LEU A 49 7.51 -15.77 11.84
N THR A 50 6.42 -15.25 12.40
CA THR A 50 5.24 -14.96 11.63
C THR A 50 5.73 -14.07 10.50
N PRO A 51 5.38 -14.36 9.23
CA PRO A 51 5.64 -13.40 8.18
C PRO A 51 5.15 -12.04 8.67
N GLY A 52 6.02 -11.02 8.52
CA GLY A 52 5.65 -9.66 8.89
C GLY A 52 4.37 -9.25 8.16
N PRO A 53 3.68 -8.19 8.62
CA PRO A 53 2.49 -7.70 7.93
C PRO A 53 2.80 -7.50 6.44
N SER A 54 1.92 -8.01 5.59
CA SER A 54 2.00 -7.83 4.13
C SER A 54 1.81 -6.36 3.76
N ALA A 55 2.10 -6.01 2.50
CA ALA A 55 1.80 -4.69 1.95
C ALA A 55 0.32 -4.29 2.22
N ASP A 56 -0.58 -5.25 2.07
CA ASP A 56 -2.01 -5.08 2.27
C ASP A 56 -2.38 -4.91 3.74
N ASP A 57 -1.72 -5.62 4.65
CA ASP A 57 -1.93 -5.44 6.10
C ASP A 57 -1.49 -4.04 6.56
N ILE A 58 -0.40 -3.52 5.99
CA ILE A 58 0.07 -2.15 6.27
C ILE A 58 -0.92 -1.14 5.70
N ALA A 59 -1.36 -1.30 4.45
CA ALA A 59 -2.35 -0.43 3.83
C ALA A 59 -3.68 -0.43 4.62
N ALA A 60 -4.14 -1.60 5.05
CA ALA A 60 -5.32 -1.75 5.90
C ALA A 60 -5.14 -1.14 7.29
N GLY A 61 -3.94 -1.24 7.87
CA GLY A 61 -3.58 -0.59 9.13
C GLY A 61 -3.60 0.94 9.02
N LEU A 62 -2.99 1.49 7.97
CA LEU A 62 -2.99 2.93 7.69
C LEU A 62 -4.41 3.46 7.46
N ALA A 63 -5.27 2.71 6.78
CA ALA A 63 -6.66 3.10 6.55
C ALA A 63 -7.53 3.15 7.83
N ARG A 64 -7.05 2.56 8.94
CA ARG A 64 -7.69 2.63 10.26
C ARG A 64 -7.17 3.76 11.14
N VAL A 65 -6.06 4.41 10.76
CA VAL A 65 -5.53 5.55 11.51
C VAL A 65 -6.38 6.78 11.16
N PRO A 66 -7.16 7.32 12.10
CA PRO A 66 -8.15 8.36 11.80
C PRO A 66 -7.52 9.74 11.54
N GLU A 67 -6.24 9.92 11.87
CA GLU A 67 -5.55 11.20 11.77
C GLU A 67 -4.40 11.11 10.76
N THR A 68 -4.52 11.88 9.66
CA THR A 68 -3.53 11.92 8.58
C THR A 68 -2.16 12.41 9.05
N GLY A 69 -2.09 13.19 10.12
CA GLY A 69 -0.84 13.65 10.74
C GLY A 69 0.00 12.49 11.29
N ILE A 70 -0.64 11.53 11.95
CA ILE A 70 0.04 10.33 12.47
C ILE A 70 0.58 9.48 11.32
N ILE A 71 -0.21 9.32 10.25
CA ILE A 71 0.23 8.60 9.04
C ILE A 71 1.46 9.29 8.46
N ARG A 72 1.39 10.60 8.23
CA ARG A 72 2.50 11.40 7.69
C ARG A 72 3.78 11.20 8.51
N ASP A 73 3.69 11.36 9.82
CA ASP A 73 4.86 11.37 10.69
C ASP A 73 5.41 9.94 10.91
N GLY A 74 4.58 8.91 10.74
CA GLY A 74 4.97 7.50 10.87
C GLY A 74 5.56 6.87 9.60
N LEU A 75 5.09 7.27 8.41
CA LEU A 75 5.53 6.68 7.12
C LEU A 75 7.06 6.63 6.93
N PRO A 76 7.85 7.67 7.28
CA PRO A 76 9.31 7.61 7.16
C PRO A 76 9.96 6.44 7.89
N ALA A 77 9.45 6.04 9.06
CA ALA A 77 9.98 4.92 9.82
C ALA A 77 9.72 3.59 9.09
N TYR A 78 8.54 3.42 8.49
CA TYR A 78 8.20 2.25 7.68
C TYR A 78 9.04 2.19 6.40
N ILE A 79 9.32 3.33 5.76
CA ILE A 79 10.23 3.40 4.60
C ILE A 79 11.63 2.90 4.99
N ILE A 80 12.19 3.36 6.11
CA ILE A 80 13.51 2.89 6.57
C ILE A 80 13.49 1.39 6.88
N MET A 81 12.41 0.91 7.51
CA MET A 81 12.26 -0.51 7.82
C MET A 81 12.24 -1.36 6.55
N ILE A 82 11.42 -1.00 5.55
CA ILE A 82 11.30 -1.80 4.34
C ILE A 82 12.57 -1.77 3.49
N GLU A 83 13.27 -0.64 3.45
CA GLU A 83 14.60 -0.51 2.84
C GLU A 83 15.62 -1.45 3.50
N SER A 84 15.57 -1.59 4.83
CA SER A 84 16.42 -2.54 5.56
C SER A 84 16.15 -4.00 5.16
N LEU A 85 14.89 -4.34 4.89
CA LEU A 85 14.48 -5.67 4.42
C LEU A 85 14.90 -5.90 2.96
N LEU A 86 14.65 -4.93 2.08
CA LEU A 86 15.07 -4.97 0.68
C LEU A 86 16.59 -5.09 0.53
N ASN A 87 17.37 -4.49 1.42
CA ASN A 87 18.83 -4.67 1.42
C ASN A 87 19.27 -6.14 1.60
N ARG A 88 18.42 -7.00 2.19
CA ARG A 88 18.67 -8.45 2.33
C ARG A 88 18.06 -9.26 1.20
N THR A 89 16.91 -8.83 0.68
CA THR A 89 16.15 -9.52 -0.36
C THR A 89 15.69 -8.54 -1.44
N PRO A 90 16.63 -8.05 -2.28
CA PRO A 90 16.39 -6.92 -3.17
C PRO A 90 15.39 -7.19 -4.29
N GLU A 91 15.14 -8.46 -4.60
CA GLU A 91 14.24 -8.87 -5.69
C GLU A 91 12.90 -9.43 -5.20
N ASN A 92 12.58 -9.31 -3.90
CA ASN A 92 11.31 -9.78 -3.38
C ASN A 92 10.17 -8.85 -3.88
N PRO A 93 9.22 -9.35 -4.70
CA PRO A 93 8.19 -8.51 -5.30
C PRO A 93 7.26 -7.88 -4.26
N GLU A 94 6.86 -8.61 -3.23
CA GLU A 94 5.96 -8.11 -2.17
C GLU A 94 6.59 -6.93 -1.40
N LEU A 95 7.89 -7.01 -1.10
CA LEU A 95 8.61 -5.91 -0.46
C LEU A 95 8.80 -4.71 -1.39
N LEU A 96 9.02 -4.95 -2.68
CA LEU A 96 9.12 -3.87 -3.68
C LEU A 96 7.77 -3.16 -3.84
N GLU A 97 6.66 -3.90 -3.89
CA GLU A 97 5.31 -3.30 -3.96
C GLU A 97 5.01 -2.47 -2.71
N ALA A 98 5.25 -3.01 -1.52
CA ALA A 98 5.05 -2.27 -0.28
C ALA A 98 5.94 -1.01 -0.23
N ALA A 99 7.19 -1.10 -0.66
CA ALA A 99 8.10 0.06 -0.70
C ALA A 99 7.57 1.11 -1.68
N ALA A 100 7.17 0.70 -2.88
CA ALA A 100 6.59 1.60 -3.88
C ALA A 100 5.37 2.35 -3.33
N ARG A 101 4.43 1.65 -2.68
CA ARG A 101 3.25 2.28 -2.07
C ARG A 101 3.63 3.30 -1.00
N LEU A 102 4.58 2.97 -0.12
CA LEU A 102 5.03 3.87 0.95
C LEU A 102 5.72 5.12 0.39
N TYR A 103 6.62 4.95 -0.57
CA TYR A 103 7.32 6.06 -1.23
C TYR A 103 6.36 6.95 -2.02
N SER A 104 5.40 6.37 -2.75
CA SER A 104 4.39 7.12 -3.52
C SER A 104 3.48 7.92 -2.60
N LEU A 105 2.96 7.29 -1.55
CA LEU A 105 2.08 7.95 -0.59
C LEU A 105 2.82 9.10 0.13
N TYR A 106 4.03 8.85 0.64
CA TYR A 106 4.78 9.86 1.36
C TYR A 106 5.28 10.99 0.45
N GLY A 107 5.98 10.64 -0.63
CA GLY A 107 6.53 11.61 -1.57
C GLY A 107 5.46 12.39 -2.34
N GLY A 108 4.35 11.74 -2.69
CA GLY A 108 3.29 12.35 -3.49
C GLY A 108 2.35 13.27 -2.71
N TYR A 109 2.15 13.05 -1.42
CA TYR A 109 1.09 13.73 -0.67
C TYR A 109 1.54 14.47 0.59
N PHE A 110 2.73 14.17 1.12
CA PHE A 110 3.17 14.69 2.41
C PHE A 110 4.47 15.51 2.35
N VAL A 111 5.10 15.61 1.18
CA VAL A 111 6.34 16.38 0.98
C VAL A 111 6.05 17.59 0.09
N ASP A 112 6.22 18.79 0.64
CA ASP A 112 6.02 20.04 -0.10
C ASP A 112 7.26 20.46 -0.92
N GLU A 113 8.45 19.98 -0.55
CA GLU A 113 9.69 20.31 -1.25
C GLU A 113 9.81 19.50 -2.55
N GLN A 114 9.69 20.20 -3.68
CA GLN A 114 9.51 19.63 -5.01
C GLN A 114 10.58 18.58 -5.37
N THR A 115 11.87 18.91 -5.24
CA THR A 115 12.97 18.01 -5.62
C THR A 115 12.92 16.71 -4.81
N ARG A 116 12.58 16.80 -3.52
CA ARG A 116 12.43 15.62 -2.67
C ARG A 116 11.19 14.81 -3.02
N ALA A 117 10.05 15.45 -3.29
CA ALA A 117 8.84 14.76 -3.75
C ALA A 117 9.11 13.99 -5.04
N GLU A 118 9.81 14.62 -5.99
CA GLU A 118 10.27 14.01 -7.24
C GLU A 118 11.17 12.79 -6.99
N ASN A 119 12.22 12.91 -6.18
CA ASN A 119 13.13 11.80 -5.91
C ASN A 119 12.43 10.61 -5.26
N LEU A 120 11.53 10.87 -4.31
CA LEU A 120 10.79 9.82 -3.60
C LEU A 120 9.81 9.10 -4.54
N THR A 121 9.07 9.84 -5.36
CA THR A 121 8.13 9.24 -6.31
C THR A 121 8.83 8.51 -7.45
N THR A 122 10.02 8.95 -7.90
CA THR A 122 10.83 8.18 -8.87
C THR A 122 11.18 6.81 -8.30
N ARG A 123 11.66 6.77 -7.06
CA ARG A 123 11.97 5.51 -6.39
C ARG A 123 10.74 4.62 -6.22
N ALA A 124 9.57 5.22 -5.99
CA ALA A 124 8.31 4.49 -5.95
C ALA A 124 8.00 3.81 -7.29
N LEU A 125 8.10 4.55 -8.38
CA LEU A 125 7.81 4.04 -9.72
C LEU A 125 8.81 2.97 -10.15
N ASP A 126 10.10 3.15 -9.86
CA ASP A 126 11.13 2.14 -10.14
C ASP A 126 10.82 0.81 -9.45
N TYR A 127 10.52 0.84 -8.14
CA TYR A 127 10.13 -0.37 -7.41
C TYR A 127 8.83 -0.97 -7.93
N ALA A 128 7.84 -0.16 -8.29
CA ALA A 128 6.59 -0.65 -8.85
C ALA A 128 6.79 -1.39 -10.18
N LEU A 129 7.61 -0.84 -11.08
CA LEU A 129 7.91 -1.46 -12.36
C LEU A 129 8.68 -2.77 -12.18
N ILE A 130 9.66 -2.82 -11.28
CA ILE A 130 10.42 -4.05 -10.99
C ILE A 130 9.50 -5.12 -10.38
N ALA A 131 8.66 -4.76 -9.41
CA ALA A 131 7.74 -5.70 -8.79
C ALA A 131 6.75 -6.26 -9.81
N ALA A 132 6.15 -5.39 -10.61
CA ALA A 132 5.18 -5.76 -11.62
C ALA A 132 5.75 -6.65 -12.72
N ASP A 133 7.01 -6.48 -13.09
CA ASP A 133 7.68 -7.34 -14.07
C ASP A 133 7.69 -8.81 -13.65
N ARG A 134 7.70 -9.08 -12.34
CA ARG A 134 7.62 -10.45 -11.80
C ARG A 134 6.26 -11.11 -12.06
N ARG A 135 5.20 -10.32 -12.21
CA ARG A 135 3.85 -10.79 -12.49
C ARG A 135 3.50 -10.73 -13.98
N ILE A 136 3.88 -9.62 -14.63
CA ILE A 136 3.61 -9.32 -16.03
C ILE A 136 4.96 -9.07 -16.72
N PRO A 137 5.60 -10.11 -17.29
CA PRO A 137 6.92 -9.99 -17.90
C PRO A 137 6.96 -8.91 -18.99
N GLY A 138 7.93 -8.00 -18.91
CA GLY A 138 8.10 -6.85 -19.80
C GLY A 138 7.60 -5.54 -19.22
N MET A 139 6.82 -5.59 -18.13
CA MET A 139 6.32 -4.39 -17.46
C MET A 139 7.44 -3.55 -16.84
N GLY A 140 8.57 -4.16 -16.47
CA GLY A 140 9.74 -3.44 -15.97
C GLY A 140 10.35 -2.46 -16.99
N LEU A 141 10.04 -2.62 -18.28
CA LEU A 141 10.48 -1.75 -19.38
C LEU A 141 9.38 -0.82 -19.88
N ALA A 142 8.26 -0.70 -19.16
CA ALA A 142 7.09 0.05 -19.64
C ALA A 142 7.42 1.49 -20.09
N ARG A 143 8.24 2.22 -19.33
CA ARG A 143 8.61 3.61 -19.62
C ARG A 143 9.54 3.80 -20.80
N SER A 144 10.35 2.78 -21.12
CA SER A 144 11.27 2.82 -22.26
C SER A 144 10.70 2.16 -23.51
N SER A 145 9.51 1.55 -23.40
CA SER A 145 8.81 0.89 -24.50
C SER A 145 8.10 1.90 -25.39
N SER A 146 7.93 1.56 -26.67
CA SER A 146 7.01 2.32 -27.51
C SER A 146 5.56 2.13 -27.03
N TYR A 147 4.70 3.13 -27.27
CA TYR A 147 3.28 3.02 -26.95
C TYR A 147 2.63 1.76 -27.56
N GLN A 148 3.03 1.37 -28.78
CA GLN A 148 2.49 0.18 -29.45
C GLN A 148 2.94 -1.12 -28.79
N ASP A 149 4.20 -1.19 -28.33
CA ASP A 149 4.71 -2.35 -27.60
C ASP A 149 4.00 -2.51 -26.26
N PHE A 150 3.87 -1.40 -25.53
CA PHE A 150 3.18 -1.40 -24.25
C PHE A 150 1.69 -1.72 -24.39
N LYS A 151 1.02 -1.18 -25.40
CA LYS A 151 -0.38 -1.54 -25.70
C LYS A 151 -0.55 -3.03 -25.97
N ARG A 152 0.39 -3.66 -26.70
CA ARG A 152 0.39 -5.11 -26.93
C ARG A 152 0.60 -5.88 -25.63
N LEU A 153 1.54 -5.44 -24.78
CA LEU A 153 1.76 -6.02 -23.46
C LEU A 153 0.49 -5.98 -22.60
N VAL A 154 -0.11 -4.80 -22.45
CA VAL A 154 -1.34 -4.60 -21.65
C VAL A 154 -2.51 -5.41 -22.21
N ASN A 155 -2.67 -5.51 -23.54
CA ASN A 155 -3.74 -6.31 -24.13
C ASN A 155 -3.60 -7.82 -23.90
N ASN A 156 -2.39 -8.31 -23.62
CA ASN A 156 -2.13 -9.72 -23.34
C ASN A 156 -2.29 -10.10 -21.85
N THR A 157 -2.50 -9.12 -20.98
CA THR A 157 -2.78 -9.36 -19.55
C THR A 157 -4.08 -10.12 -19.36
N VAL A 158 -4.23 -10.80 -18.23
CA VAL A 158 -5.45 -11.54 -17.88
C VAL A 158 -6.14 -10.90 -16.68
N ARG A 159 -7.36 -11.37 -16.35
CA ARG A 159 -8.11 -10.85 -15.20
C ARG A 159 -7.32 -10.95 -13.89
N ASP A 160 -6.53 -12.01 -13.71
CA ASP A 160 -5.71 -12.24 -12.51
C ASP A 160 -4.53 -11.26 -12.37
N ASP A 161 -4.34 -10.35 -13.33
CA ASP A 161 -3.34 -9.27 -13.29
C ASP A 161 -3.94 -7.92 -12.88
N ILE A 162 -5.26 -7.85 -12.62
CA ILE A 162 -5.98 -6.59 -12.38
C ILE A 162 -5.38 -5.78 -11.23
N ASP A 163 -4.99 -6.44 -10.14
CA ASP A 163 -4.39 -5.82 -8.96
C ASP A 163 -3.03 -5.18 -9.31
N THR A 164 -2.21 -5.88 -10.09
CA THR A 164 -0.90 -5.39 -10.56
C THR A 164 -1.05 -4.22 -11.53
N LEU A 165 -2.02 -4.28 -12.45
CA LEU A 165 -2.30 -3.17 -13.36
C LEU A 165 -2.73 -1.91 -12.61
N PHE A 166 -3.61 -2.07 -11.62
CA PHE A 166 -4.07 -0.94 -10.80
C PHE A 166 -2.94 -0.39 -9.93
N PHE A 167 -2.16 -1.27 -9.31
CA PHE A 167 -0.99 -0.90 -8.53
C PHE A 167 -0.04 -0.02 -9.33
N ILE A 168 0.47 -0.47 -10.48
CA ILE A 168 1.40 0.34 -11.29
C ILE A 168 0.73 1.62 -11.77
N GLY A 169 -0.48 1.52 -12.30
CA GLY A 169 -1.17 2.68 -12.85
C GLY A 169 -1.37 3.78 -11.82
N SER A 170 -1.67 3.42 -10.56
CA SER A 170 -1.80 4.38 -9.45
C SER A 170 -0.48 5.03 -9.07
N ILE A 171 0.61 4.25 -8.94
CA ILE A 171 1.94 4.77 -8.60
C ILE A 171 2.50 5.66 -9.74
N TRP A 172 2.28 5.25 -11.00
CA TRP A 172 2.73 6.02 -12.16
C TRP A 172 1.96 7.34 -12.27
N LEU A 173 0.65 7.34 -11.99
CA LEU A 173 -0.13 8.58 -11.94
C LEU A 173 0.36 9.53 -10.83
N ASP A 174 0.70 9.02 -9.66
CA ASP A 174 1.31 9.84 -8.60
C ASP A 174 2.65 10.45 -9.03
N TRP A 175 3.47 9.67 -9.73
CA TRP A 175 4.75 10.15 -10.28
C TRP A 175 4.55 11.28 -11.30
N VAL A 176 3.58 11.15 -12.20
CA VAL A 176 3.22 12.20 -13.17
C VAL A 176 2.64 13.42 -12.48
N ARG A 177 1.77 13.24 -11.47
CA ARG A 177 1.13 14.35 -10.75
C ARG A 177 2.15 15.26 -10.06
N VAL A 178 3.20 14.70 -9.45
CA VAL A 178 4.29 15.49 -8.86
C VAL A 178 5.05 16.28 -9.93
N ARG A 179 5.05 15.81 -11.19
CA ARG A 179 5.75 16.37 -12.34
C ARG A 179 4.81 16.92 -13.41
N ARG A 180 3.64 17.42 -13.02
CA ARG A 180 2.60 17.83 -13.97
C ARG A 180 3.04 18.89 -14.98
N ASP A 181 4.10 19.65 -14.65
CA ASP A 181 4.65 20.73 -15.48
C ASP A 181 5.81 20.24 -16.39
N GLU A 182 6.19 18.95 -16.30
CA GLU A 182 7.23 18.34 -17.13
C GLU A 182 6.63 17.61 -18.34
N LEU A 183 7.02 18.02 -19.55
CA LEU A 183 6.50 17.42 -20.80
C LEU A 183 6.76 15.92 -20.90
N ASP A 184 7.93 15.46 -20.46
CA ASP A 184 8.30 14.04 -20.49
C ASP A 184 7.42 13.20 -19.55
N ALA A 185 6.94 13.80 -18.45
CA ALA A 185 6.05 13.11 -17.53
C ALA A 185 4.61 13.05 -18.07
N VAL A 186 4.12 14.15 -18.63
CA VAL A 186 2.80 14.23 -19.27
C VAL A 186 2.70 13.28 -20.48
N ALA A 187 3.80 13.03 -21.17
CA ALA A 187 3.85 12.07 -22.28
C ALA A 187 3.55 10.61 -21.85
N ASP A 188 3.64 10.27 -20.57
CA ASP A 188 3.31 8.94 -20.04
C ASP A 188 1.80 8.75 -19.81
N LEU A 189 0.97 9.81 -19.83
CA LEU A 189 -0.48 9.74 -19.56
C LEU A 189 -1.22 8.70 -20.44
N PRO A 190 -0.96 8.58 -21.76
CA PRO A 190 -1.62 7.57 -22.59
C PRO A 190 -1.33 6.12 -22.14
N MET A 191 -0.17 5.88 -21.53
CA MET A 191 0.21 4.56 -21.01
C MET A 191 -0.61 4.24 -19.76
N ILE A 192 -0.75 5.20 -18.85
CA ILE A 192 -1.58 5.07 -17.66
C ILE A 192 -3.05 4.87 -18.08
N GLN A 193 -3.52 5.62 -19.08
CA GLN A 193 -4.87 5.48 -19.61
C GLN A 193 -5.14 4.05 -20.12
N LEU A 194 -4.19 3.43 -20.82
CA LEU A 194 -4.31 2.03 -21.27
C LEU A 194 -4.46 1.05 -20.10
N LEU A 195 -3.70 1.25 -19.01
CA LEU A 195 -3.83 0.42 -17.81
C LEU A 195 -5.25 0.54 -17.22
N MET A 196 -5.75 1.76 -17.06
CA MET A 196 -7.08 2.00 -16.49
C MET A 196 -8.21 1.48 -17.38
N GLN A 197 -8.10 1.65 -18.71
CA GLN A 197 -9.03 1.06 -19.67
C GLN A 197 -9.03 -0.47 -19.58
N ARG A 198 -7.86 -1.09 -19.44
CA ARG A 198 -7.75 -2.55 -19.31
C ARG A 198 -8.42 -3.06 -18.03
N ILE A 199 -8.23 -2.36 -16.91
CA ILE A 199 -8.90 -2.67 -15.64
C ILE A 199 -10.42 -2.54 -15.81
N ALA A 200 -10.91 -1.46 -16.43
CA ALA A 200 -12.34 -1.24 -16.63
C ALA A 200 -12.98 -2.32 -17.53
N VAL A 201 -12.24 -2.87 -18.50
CA VAL A 201 -12.68 -4.01 -19.33
C VAL A 201 -12.83 -5.28 -18.48
N PHE A 202 -11.92 -5.53 -17.54
CA PHE A 202 -12.04 -6.67 -16.64
C PHE A 202 -13.15 -6.46 -15.61
N GLU A 203 -13.15 -5.33 -14.93
CA GLU A 203 -14.09 -5.03 -13.87
C GLU A 203 -14.31 -3.52 -13.77
N ALA A 204 -15.40 -3.06 -14.39
CA ALA A 204 -15.73 -1.64 -14.44
C ALA A 204 -15.77 -0.99 -13.04
N GLY A 205 -16.32 -1.67 -12.05
CA GLY A 205 -16.45 -1.19 -10.67
C GLY A 205 -15.25 -1.44 -9.76
N TYR A 206 -14.10 -1.85 -10.31
CA TYR A 206 -12.92 -2.20 -9.52
C TYR A 206 -12.52 -1.07 -8.55
N HIS A 207 -12.27 -1.44 -7.29
CA HIS A 207 -12.08 -0.51 -6.16
C HIS A 207 -13.11 0.63 -6.07
N GLY A 208 -14.39 0.34 -6.32
CA GLY A 208 -15.45 1.35 -6.23
C GLY A 208 -15.37 2.40 -7.34
N GLY A 209 -14.92 1.98 -8.53
CA GLY A 209 -14.84 2.82 -9.72
C GLY A 209 -13.57 3.67 -9.81
N MET A 210 -12.53 3.35 -9.05
CA MET A 210 -11.28 4.13 -9.05
C MET A 210 -10.59 4.19 -10.42
N ALA A 211 -10.62 3.10 -11.19
CA ALA A 211 -10.09 3.11 -12.56
C ALA A 211 -10.85 4.09 -13.45
N THR A 212 -12.18 4.12 -13.36
CA THR A 212 -13.04 5.06 -14.10
C THR A 212 -12.83 6.50 -13.63
N LEU A 213 -12.66 6.73 -12.32
CA LEU A 213 -12.29 8.05 -11.79
C LEU A 213 -10.97 8.53 -12.39
N TYR A 214 -9.96 7.67 -12.46
CA TYR A 214 -8.69 8.02 -13.09
C TYR A 214 -8.85 8.34 -14.58
N LEU A 215 -9.71 7.61 -15.32
CA LEU A 215 -10.03 7.97 -16.69
C LEU A 215 -10.68 9.35 -16.81
N ALA A 216 -11.54 9.74 -15.86
CA ALA A 216 -12.13 11.09 -15.82
C ALA A 216 -11.06 12.17 -15.60
N LEU A 217 -10.16 11.95 -14.63
CA LEU A 217 -9.07 12.88 -14.31
C LEU A 217 -8.08 13.01 -15.47
N LEU A 218 -7.69 11.90 -16.09
CA LEU A 218 -6.81 11.89 -17.26
C LEU A 218 -7.45 12.63 -18.44
N ALA A 219 -8.72 12.35 -18.74
CA ALA A 219 -9.44 13.04 -19.80
C ALA A 219 -9.54 14.56 -19.54
N SER A 220 -9.68 14.96 -18.26
CA SER A 220 -9.65 16.37 -17.87
C SER A 220 -8.27 17.01 -18.05
N MET A 221 -7.18 16.28 -17.80
CA MET A 221 -5.81 16.78 -18.03
C MET A 221 -5.48 16.90 -19.53
N GLU A 222 -6.12 16.09 -20.36
CA GLU A 222 -5.99 16.11 -21.83
C GLU A 222 -6.90 17.14 -22.51
N ASP A 223 -7.65 17.95 -21.75
CA ASP A 223 -8.68 18.86 -22.25
C ASP A 223 -9.65 18.17 -23.24
N ALA A 224 -10.03 16.93 -22.93
CA ALA A 224 -11.00 16.17 -23.72
C ALA A 224 -12.38 16.84 -23.73
N ASP A 225 -13.26 16.36 -24.60
CA ASP A 225 -14.63 16.88 -24.65
C ASP A 225 -15.35 16.74 -23.29
N ASN A 226 -16.07 17.79 -22.90
CA ASN A 226 -16.74 17.86 -21.60
C ASN A 226 -17.78 16.75 -21.40
N ASP A 227 -18.45 16.29 -22.45
CA ASP A 227 -19.42 15.20 -22.32
C ASP A 227 -18.70 13.87 -22.07
N GLN A 228 -17.51 13.67 -22.63
CA GLN A 228 -16.67 12.51 -22.35
C GLN A 228 -16.18 12.53 -20.89
N ILE A 229 -15.66 13.66 -20.41
CA ILE A 229 -15.19 13.79 -19.02
C ILE A 229 -16.36 13.57 -18.04
N ARG A 230 -17.50 14.23 -18.28
CA ARG A 230 -18.72 14.05 -17.48
C ARG A 230 -19.18 12.59 -17.48
N GLY A 231 -19.11 11.91 -18.62
CA GLY A 231 -19.46 10.50 -18.76
C GLY A 231 -18.63 9.60 -17.85
N TYR A 232 -17.31 9.79 -17.79
CA TYR A 232 -16.45 9.03 -16.88
C TYR A 232 -16.75 9.34 -15.41
N PHE A 233 -16.92 10.60 -15.04
CA PHE A 233 -17.26 10.95 -13.66
C PHE A 233 -18.61 10.37 -13.22
N ALA A 234 -19.63 10.44 -14.08
CA ALA A 234 -20.94 9.89 -13.81
C ALA A 234 -20.88 8.37 -13.60
N LEU A 235 -20.17 7.66 -14.48
CA LEU A 235 -19.98 6.21 -14.38
C LEU A 235 -19.20 5.84 -13.12
N ALA A 236 -18.13 6.57 -12.78
CA ALA A 236 -17.37 6.35 -11.56
C ALA A 236 -18.25 6.54 -10.31
N SER A 237 -19.10 7.58 -10.29
CA SER A 237 -19.99 7.89 -9.17
C SER A 237 -21.06 6.79 -8.99
N GLU A 238 -21.58 6.24 -10.09
CA GLU A 238 -22.46 5.06 -10.07
C GLU A 238 -21.76 3.83 -9.46
N GLN A 239 -20.55 3.53 -9.91
CA GLN A 239 -19.73 2.41 -9.42
C GLN A 239 -19.36 2.56 -7.94
N ALA A 240 -19.11 3.79 -7.49
CA ALA A 240 -18.84 4.13 -6.10
C ALA A 240 -20.05 3.85 -5.20
N ALA A 241 -21.28 3.90 -5.74
CA ALA A 241 -22.54 3.64 -5.06
C ALA A 241 -22.67 4.39 -3.70
N GLY A 242 -22.18 5.63 -3.65
CA GLY A 242 -22.16 6.47 -2.44
C GLY A 242 -21.24 5.98 -1.31
N LYS A 243 -20.41 4.95 -1.55
CA LYS A 243 -19.45 4.39 -0.58
C LYS A 243 -18.05 4.97 -0.73
N HIS A 244 -17.69 5.46 -1.91
CA HIS A 244 -16.37 6.03 -2.23
C HIS A 244 -16.48 7.54 -2.51
N LEU A 245 -16.36 8.36 -1.47
CA LEU A 245 -16.62 9.81 -1.52
C LEU A 245 -15.58 10.60 -2.32
N LEU A 246 -14.38 10.06 -2.53
CA LEU A 246 -13.37 10.72 -3.36
C LEU A 246 -13.83 10.93 -4.81
N VAL A 247 -14.65 10.01 -5.34
CA VAL A 247 -15.21 10.15 -6.68
C VAL A 247 -16.11 11.37 -6.75
N ASP A 248 -16.99 11.54 -5.76
CA ASP A 248 -17.88 12.69 -5.67
C ASP A 248 -17.13 13.99 -5.42
N TYR A 249 -16.02 13.94 -4.67
CA TYR A 249 -15.17 15.11 -4.45
C TYR A 249 -14.60 15.64 -5.78
N PHE A 250 -13.94 14.79 -6.55
CA PHE A 250 -13.34 15.21 -7.82
C PHE A 250 -14.39 15.60 -8.85
N PHE A 251 -15.52 14.89 -8.90
CA PHE A 251 -16.61 15.25 -9.79
C PHE A 251 -17.17 16.64 -9.42
N GLY A 252 -17.40 16.90 -8.13
CA GLY A 252 -17.90 18.19 -7.67
C GLY A 252 -16.95 19.35 -7.98
N VAL A 253 -15.65 19.16 -7.77
CA VAL A 253 -14.62 20.15 -8.15
C VAL A 253 -14.66 20.44 -9.65
N TRP A 254 -14.61 19.39 -10.48
CA TRP A 254 -14.66 19.54 -11.94
C TRP A 254 -15.95 20.24 -12.40
N GLN A 255 -17.10 19.90 -11.82
CA GLN A 255 -18.37 20.56 -12.13
C GLN A 255 -18.32 22.07 -11.86
N VAL A 256 -17.80 22.50 -10.70
CA VAL A 256 -17.68 23.92 -10.38
C VAL A 256 -16.74 24.62 -11.36
N GLU A 257 -15.58 24.04 -11.65
CA GLU A 257 -14.58 24.58 -12.57
C GLU A 257 -15.10 24.70 -14.00
N ASN A 258 -16.02 23.80 -14.40
CA ASN A 258 -16.63 23.77 -15.72
C ASN A 258 -17.98 24.52 -15.80
N GLY A 259 -18.32 25.32 -14.79
CA GLY A 259 -19.50 26.20 -14.80
C GLY A 259 -20.82 25.56 -14.31
N GLU A 260 -20.81 24.30 -13.89
CA GLU A 260 -21.92 23.58 -13.25
C GLU A 260 -21.94 23.83 -11.73
N MET A 261 -21.91 25.12 -11.33
CA MET A 261 -21.67 25.53 -9.95
C MET A 261 -22.69 24.93 -8.98
N LYS A 262 -23.99 24.98 -9.31
CA LYS A 262 -25.05 24.54 -8.41
C LYS A 262 -24.93 23.05 -8.09
N GLU A 263 -24.73 22.23 -9.11
CA GLU A 263 -24.57 20.78 -9.01
C GLU A 263 -23.27 20.43 -8.28
N GLY A 264 -22.15 21.05 -8.67
CA GLY A 264 -20.84 20.80 -8.09
C GLY A 264 -20.76 21.18 -6.61
N CYS A 265 -21.21 22.38 -6.24
CA CYS A 265 -21.24 22.82 -4.84
C CYS A 265 -22.17 21.94 -4.00
N ALA A 266 -23.36 21.59 -4.50
CA ALA A 266 -24.28 20.71 -3.78
C ALA A 266 -23.67 19.33 -3.54
N ARG A 267 -22.94 18.77 -4.51
CA ARG A 267 -22.22 17.50 -4.36
C ARG A 267 -21.13 17.59 -3.29
N LEU A 268 -20.33 18.66 -3.29
CA LEU A 268 -19.30 18.87 -2.27
C LEU A 268 -19.90 18.99 -0.87
N TYR A 269 -20.99 19.72 -0.71
CA TYR A 269 -21.69 19.80 0.57
C TYR A 269 -22.27 18.44 1.03
N ASP A 270 -22.80 17.64 0.11
CA ASP A 270 -23.33 16.30 0.41
C ASP A 270 -22.26 15.39 1.04
N ILE A 271 -20.99 15.50 0.62
CA ILE A 271 -19.87 14.75 1.21
C ILE A 271 -19.67 15.07 2.69
N LEU A 272 -19.88 16.33 3.10
CA LEU A 272 -19.77 16.76 4.50
C LEU A 272 -20.98 16.31 5.33
N ASP A 273 -22.16 16.31 4.72
CA ASP A 273 -23.42 15.97 5.37
C ASP A 273 -23.60 14.44 5.48
N ASN A 274 -23.01 13.69 4.56
CA ASN A 274 -23.06 12.24 4.53
C ASN A 274 -22.15 11.62 5.61
N ARG A 275 -22.76 11.40 6.78
CA ARG A 275 -22.20 10.56 7.84
C ARG A 275 -22.36 9.11 7.45
N GLN A 276 -21.46 8.60 6.60
CA GLN A 276 -21.36 7.15 6.41
C GLN A 276 -21.15 6.48 7.77
N THR A 277 -22.10 5.66 8.19
CA THR A 277 -22.03 4.89 9.43
C THR A 277 -21.49 3.49 9.13
N GLY A 278 -20.27 3.20 9.61
CA GLY A 278 -19.63 1.87 9.48
C GLY A 278 -18.23 1.94 8.87
N ALA A 279 -17.44 0.88 9.07
CA ALA A 279 -16.12 0.76 8.45
C ALA A 279 -16.28 0.53 6.94
N SER A 280 -16.10 1.58 6.14
CA SER A 280 -15.96 1.46 4.69
C SER A 280 -14.56 0.97 4.35
N VAL A 281 -14.42 0.07 3.36
CA VAL A 281 -13.11 -0.29 2.79
C VAL A 281 -12.41 0.93 2.18
N PHE A 282 -13.17 2.00 1.89
CA PHE A 282 -12.67 3.28 1.39
C PHE A 282 -12.49 4.34 2.49
N SER A 283 -12.38 3.95 3.78
CA SER A 283 -12.27 4.90 4.91
C SER A 283 -11.21 5.97 4.68
N LEU A 284 -10.00 5.56 4.27
CA LEU A 284 -8.90 6.48 3.97
C LEU A 284 -9.26 7.50 2.87
N TYR A 285 -9.82 7.03 1.76
CA TYR A 285 -10.22 7.89 0.64
C TYR A 285 -11.38 8.83 1.02
N ASN A 286 -12.29 8.35 1.87
CA ASN A 286 -13.42 9.13 2.35
C ASN A 286 -12.97 10.22 3.33
N ASP A 287 -12.03 9.91 4.21
CA ASP A 287 -11.46 10.87 5.14
C ASP A 287 -10.60 11.91 4.41
N LEU A 288 -9.87 11.49 3.37
CA LEU A 288 -9.19 12.40 2.46
C LEU A 288 -10.19 13.35 1.79
N ALA A 289 -11.25 12.82 1.17
CA ALA A 289 -12.28 13.63 0.52
C ALA A 289 -12.86 14.67 1.49
N ARG A 290 -13.26 14.25 2.71
CA ARG A 290 -13.80 15.15 3.75
C ARG A 290 -12.80 16.20 4.22
N THR A 291 -11.52 15.89 4.22
CA THR A 291 -10.46 16.84 4.58
C THR A 291 -10.24 17.88 3.47
N GLN A 292 -10.42 17.49 2.20
CA GLN A 292 -10.20 18.39 1.06
C GLN A 292 -11.41 19.26 0.73
N VAL A 293 -12.64 18.76 0.93
CA VAL A 293 -13.87 19.51 0.61
C VAL A 293 -13.89 20.93 1.22
N PRO A 294 -13.58 21.14 2.52
CA PRO A 294 -13.58 22.49 3.10
C PRO A 294 -12.58 23.43 2.42
N LYS A 295 -11.42 22.92 2.00
CA LYS A 295 -10.39 23.70 1.30
C LYS A 295 -10.87 24.10 -0.09
N ALA A 296 -11.45 23.16 -0.83
CA ALA A 296 -12.02 23.41 -2.15
C ALA A 296 -13.17 24.41 -2.10
N LEU A 297 -14.12 24.22 -1.18
CA LEU A 297 -15.24 25.14 -0.97
C LEU A 297 -14.77 26.55 -0.61
N GLU A 298 -13.74 26.67 0.24
CA GLU A 298 -13.17 27.97 0.60
C GLU A 298 -12.53 28.67 -0.60
N ALA A 299 -11.77 27.93 -1.42
CA ALA A 299 -11.20 28.47 -2.65
C ALA A 299 -12.30 28.94 -3.63
N PHE A 300 -13.37 28.18 -3.79
CA PHE A 300 -14.50 28.56 -4.64
C PHE A 300 -15.25 29.80 -4.11
N ARG A 301 -15.42 29.92 -2.79
CA ARG A 301 -16.02 31.12 -2.17
C ARG A 301 -15.22 32.39 -2.44
N GLN A 302 -13.90 32.31 -2.42
CA GLN A 302 -13.03 33.45 -2.74
C GLN A 302 -13.19 33.91 -4.19
N GLN A 303 -13.69 33.04 -5.07
CA GLN A 303 -14.00 33.33 -6.47
C GLN A 303 -15.47 33.73 -6.68
N GLY A 304 -16.27 33.84 -5.62
CA GLY A 304 -17.70 34.16 -5.68
C GLY A 304 -18.63 32.97 -5.92
N ASN A 305 -18.12 31.73 -5.84
CA ASN A 305 -18.87 30.49 -6.07
C ASN A 305 -19.16 29.75 -4.75
N CYS A 306 -20.02 28.73 -4.76
CA CYS A 306 -20.34 27.86 -3.61
C CYS A 306 -20.67 28.59 -2.30
N SER A 307 -21.74 29.39 -2.34
CA SER A 307 -22.29 30.03 -1.16
C SER A 307 -22.86 29.00 -0.18
N VAL A 308 -23.01 29.37 1.10
CA VAL A 308 -23.62 28.49 2.11
C VAL A 308 -25.07 28.13 1.74
N SER A 309 -25.79 28.99 1.03
CA SER A 309 -27.13 28.70 0.49
C SER A 309 -27.19 27.58 -0.55
N ASP A 310 -26.05 27.17 -1.12
CA ASP A 310 -25.97 26.04 -2.05
C ASP A 310 -25.95 24.68 -1.33
N ARG A 311 -25.87 24.68 0.00
CA ARG A 311 -26.03 23.48 0.85
C ARG A 311 -27.51 23.07 0.91
N LYS A 312 -27.82 21.79 0.66
CA LYS A 312 -29.19 21.27 0.79
C LYS A 312 -29.70 21.49 2.23
N GLY A 313 -30.63 22.43 2.41
CA GLY A 313 -31.33 22.63 3.68
C GLY A 313 -31.37 24.07 4.20
N GLU A 314 -30.53 24.97 3.71
CA GLU A 314 -30.57 26.40 4.07
C GLU A 314 -31.44 27.18 3.09
N ARG A 315 -32.76 27.03 3.22
CA ARG A 315 -33.67 28.12 2.86
C ARG A 315 -33.43 29.24 3.88
N ILE A 316 -32.72 30.28 3.46
CA ILE A 316 -32.65 31.53 4.23
C ILE A 316 -34.11 32.07 4.33
N PRO A 317 -34.58 32.44 5.54
CA PRO A 317 -35.94 32.98 5.74
C PRO A 317 -36.19 34.28 4.99
#